data_AF-A0A7C2F7K0-F1
#
_entry.id   AF-A0A7C2F7K0-F1
#
_cell.length_a   1.000
_cell.length_b   1.000
_cell.length_c   1.000
_cell.angle_alpha   90.00
_cell.angle_beta   90.00
_cell.angle_gamma   90.00
#
_symmetry.space_group_name_H-M   'P 1'
#
loop_
_entity.id
_entity.type
_entity.pdbx_description
1 polymer ?
#
loop_
_entity_poly.entity_id
_entity_poly.type
_entity_poly.pdbx_seq_one_letter_code
_entity_poly.pdbx_strand_id
1 'polypeptide(L)'
;MRTSPCIIAFRTERHSAREGTMENGIRILMVWLHILGVALWVGPQFFLAFAWVPASRRIADVRTRLEAMRTITRRFGYIGGVGLGFILIAGTYLISTWRDYWGVGDDVGFFDLRYGWVFATKMAFLVVMLVLVGFHIFSIGPRQIDLLERQANGDPVSDADLARVRRLSMTLSILTLVITLAIMALGVTLSVGEYSLQEM
;
A
#
# COMPACT_ATOMS: atom_id res chain seq x y z
N MET A 1 55.80 -4.77 -19.64
CA MET A 1 54.95 -5.23 -18.52
C MET A 1 53.73 -5.95 -19.09
N ARG A 2 53.74 -7.29 -19.11
CA ARG A 2 52.67 -8.14 -19.64
C ARG A 2 51.87 -8.61 -18.44
N THR A 3 50.74 -7.99 -18.13
CA THR A 3 49.83 -8.51 -17.11
C THR A 3 49.24 -9.82 -17.62
N SER A 4 49.42 -10.90 -16.85
CA SER A 4 48.99 -12.24 -17.22
C SER A 4 47.46 -12.29 -17.43
N PRO A 5 46.95 -12.86 -18.55
CA PRO A 5 45.51 -12.95 -18.86
C PRO A 5 44.66 -13.54 -17.74
N CYS A 6 45.21 -14.47 -16.96
CA CYS A 6 44.56 -15.14 -15.84
C CYS A 6 44.18 -14.18 -14.68
N ILE A 7 44.99 -13.15 -14.40
CA ILE A 7 44.71 -12.18 -13.33
C ILE A 7 43.56 -11.23 -13.73
N ILE A 8 43.46 -10.90 -15.01
CA ILE A 8 42.38 -10.07 -15.54
C ILE A 8 41.06 -10.85 -15.50
N ALA A 9 41.04 -12.09 -16.00
CA ALA A 9 39.86 -12.97 -15.97
C ALA A 9 39.33 -13.18 -14.54
N PHE A 10 40.20 -13.54 -13.58
CA PHE A 10 39.81 -13.73 -12.19
C PHE A 10 39.33 -12.44 -11.49
N ARG A 11 39.79 -11.27 -11.94
CA ARG A 11 39.27 -9.98 -11.48
C ARG A 11 37.89 -9.69 -12.06
N THR A 12 37.64 -10.06 -13.31
CA THR A 12 36.35 -9.82 -13.99
C THR A 12 35.26 -10.71 -13.39
N GLU A 13 35.56 -12.00 -13.17
CA GLU A 13 34.64 -12.93 -12.51
C GLU A 13 34.27 -12.50 -11.08
N ARG A 14 35.26 -12.03 -10.30
CA ARG A 14 34.98 -11.52 -8.95
C ARG A 14 34.19 -10.22 -8.93
N HIS A 15 34.36 -9.37 -9.93
CA HIS A 15 33.59 -8.13 -10.05
C HIS A 15 32.13 -8.44 -10.37
N SER A 16 31.88 -9.27 -11.38
CA SER A 16 30.54 -9.74 -11.75
C SER A 16 29.84 -10.46 -10.60
N ALA A 17 30.55 -11.34 -9.88
CA ALA A 17 29.99 -12.01 -8.70
C ALA A 17 29.62 -11.01 -7.58
N ARG A 18 30.45 -10.00 -7.33
CA ARG A 18 30.16 -8.96 -6.33
C ARG A 18 28.98 -8.08 -6.74
N GLU A 19 28.93 -7.65 -7.99
CA GLU A 19 27.80 -6.89 -8.55
C GLU A 19 26.50 -7.67 -8.39
N GLY A 20 26.47 -8.94 -8.80
CA GLY A 20 25.30 -9.80 -8.61
C GLY A 20 24.90 -9.96 -7.14
N THR A 21 25.84 -10.08 -6.20
CA THR A 21 25.48 -10.14 -4.77
C THR A 21 24.90 -8.84 -4.23
N MET A 22 25.39 -7.69 -4.69
CA MET A 22 24.88 -6.38 -4.25
C MET A 22 23.49 -6.11 -4.82
N GLU A 23 23.26 -6.39 -6.10
CA GLU A 23 21.96 -6.25 -6.77
C GLU A 23 20.89 -7.10 -6.10
N ASN A 24 21.23 -8.36 -5.77
CA ASN A 24 20.37 -9.24 -5.00
C ASN A 24 20.06 -8.67 -3.61
N GLY A 25 21.06 -8.12 -2.92
CA GLY A 25 20.88 -7.47 -1.61
C GLY A 25 19.92 -6.29 -1.66
N ILE A 26 20.06 -5.40 -2.64
CA ILE A 26 19.18 -4.24 -2.82
C ILE A 26 17.76 -4.71 -3.13
N ARG A 27 17.60 -5.68 -4.04
CA ARG A 27 16.28 -6.22 -4.37
C ARG A 27 15.61 -6.84 -3.15
N ILE A 28 16.31 -7.64 -2.36
CA ILE A 28 15.77 -8.23 -1.12
C ILE A 28 15.30 -7.12 -0.17
N LEU A 29 16.10 -6.08 0.02
CA LEU A 29 15.72 -4.93 0.84
C LEU A 29 14.47 -4.24 0.31
N MET A 30 14.35 -4.04 -1.00
CA MET A 30 13.19 -3.39 -1.61
C MET A 30 11.94 -4.27 -1.51
N VAL A 31 12.04 -5.58 -1.73
CA VAL A 31 10.92 -6.51 -1.50
C VAL A 31 10.47 -6.46 -0.03
N TRP A 32 11.42 -6.53 0.90
CA TRP A 32 11.14 -6.43 2.33
C TRP A 32 10.47 -5.10 2.70
N LEU A 33 10.98 -3.98 2.17
CA LEU A 33 10.44 -2.65 2.42
C LEU A 33 9.03 -2.51 1.84
N HIS A 34 8.76 -3.11 0.67
CA HIS A 34 7.43 -3.14 0.08
C HIS A 34 6.45 -3.92 0.98
N ILE A 35 6.84 -5.10 1.47
CA ILE A 35 6.03 -5.92 2.38
C ILE A 35 5.77 -5.18 3.70
N LEU A 36 6.80 -4.56 4.28
CA LEU A 36 6.65 -3.73 5.48
C LEU A 36 5.68 -2.57 5.22
N GLY A 37 5.83 -1.88 4.10
CA GLY A 37 4.93 -0.80 3.69
C GLY A 37 3.47 -1.27 3.59
N VAL A 38 3.23 -2.43 2.97
CA VAL A 38 1.91 -3.05 2.90
C VAL A 38 1.37 -3.36 4.29
N ALA A 39 2.17 -3.92 5.20
CA ALA A 39 1.74 -4.20 6.57
C ALA A 39 1.36 -2.93 7.34
N LEU A 40 2.15 -1.86 7.20
CA LEU A 40 1.89 -0.56 7.83
C LEU A 40 0.69 0.18 7.23
N TRP A 41 0.38 -0.06 5.95
CA TRP A 41 -0.79 0.51 5.28
C TRP A 41 -2.08 -0.24 5.61
N VAL A 42 -2.06 -1.56 5.49
CA VAL A 42 -3.23 -2.45 5.60
C VAL A 42 -3.60 -2.74 7.06
N GLY A 43 -2.59 -2.92 7.93
CA GLY A 43 -2.78 -3.23 9.34
C GLY A 43 -3.72 -2.24 10.06
N PRO A 44 -3.51 -0.92 9.95
CA PRO A 44 -4.40 0.07 10.52
C PRO A 44 -5.83 -0.01 9.99
N GLN A 45 -6.03 -0.29 8.70
CA GLN A 45 -7.36 -0.41 8.11
C GLN A 45 -8.13 -1.57 8.74
N PHE A 46 -7.50 -2.75 8.86
CA PHE A 46 -8.09 -3.90 9.54
C PHE A 46 -8.40 -3.61 11.01
N PHE A 47 -7.42 -3.07 11.74
CA PHE A 47 -7.61 -2.75 13.15
C PHE A 47 -8.76 -1.78 13.38
N LEU A 48 -8.83 -0.71 12.57
CA LEU A 48 -9.89 0.29 12.68
C LEU A 48 -11.25 -0.31 12.32
N ALA A 49 -11.35 -1.04 11.21
CA ALA A 49 -12.62 -1.57 10.72
C ALA A 49 -13.23 -2.64 11.66
N PHE A 50 -12.41 -3.56 12.15
CA PHE A 50 -12.91 -4.76 12.84
C PHE A 50 -12.74 -4.74 14.35
N ALA A 51 -11.79 -3.98 14.90
CA ALA A 51 -11.54 -3.94 16.34
C ALA A 51 -11.95 -2.60 16.95
N TRP A 52 -11.28 -1.52 16.56
CA TRP A 52 -11.40 -0.23 17.23
C TRP A 52 -12.76 0.44 17.03
N VAL A 53 -13.25 0.56 15.80
CA VAL A 53 -14.53 1.22 15.54
C VAL A 53 -15.67 0.50 16.27
N PRO A 54 -15.82 -0.84 16.23
CA PRO A 54 -16.80 -1.54 17.04
C PRO A 54 -16.62 -1.34 18.55
N ALA A 55 -15.39 -1.46 19.07
CA ALA A 55 -15.12 -1.34 20.50
C ALA A 55 -15.44 0.07 21.04
N SER A 56 -15.08 1.11 20.30
CA SER A 56 -15.28 2.51 20.68
C SER A 56 -16.76 2.87 20.90
N ARG A 57 -17.70 2.13 20.29
CA ARG A 57 -19.14 2.36 20.45
C ARG A 57 -19.62 2.09 21.88
N ARG A 58 -18.85 1.31 22.65
CA ARG A 58 -19.14 1.01 24.06
C ARG A 58 -18.72 2.13 25.01
N ILE A 59 -17.99 3.14 24.52
CA ILE A 59 -17.64 4.32 25.30
C ILE A 59 -18.87 5.22 25.39
N ALA A 60 -19.45 5.31 26.60
CA ALA A 60 -20.67 6.06 26.88
C ALA A 60 -20.45 7.58 26.78
N ASP A 61 -19.33 8.08 27.33
CA ASP A 61 -18.99 9.49 27.22
C ASP A 61 -18.55 9.85 25.79
N VAL A 62 -19.30 10.75 25.16
CA VAL A 62 -19.09 11.15 23.77
C VAL A 62 -17.78 11.91 23.62
N ARG A 63 -17.39 12.73 24.61
CA ARG A 63 -16.16 13.53 24.56
C ARG A 63 -14.93 12.64 24.63
N THR A 64 -14.88 11.72 25.60
CA THR A 64 -13.81 10.70 25.69
C THR A 64 -13.72 9.86 24.42
N ARG A 65 -14.87 9.44 23.86
CA ARG A 65 -14.89 8.67 22.59
C ARG A 65 -14.31 9.48 21.43
N LEU A 66 -14.65 10.76 21.32
CA LEU A 66 -14.15 11.65 20.27
C LEU A 66 -12.64 11.86 20.37
N GLU A 67 -12.12 12.12 21.57
CA GLU A 67 -10.68 12.30 21.82
C GLU A 67 -9.87 11.04 21.49
N ALA A 68 -10.37 9.87 21.92
CA ALA A 68 -9.76 8.59 21.59
C ALA A 68 -9.76 8.34 20.08
N MET A 69 -10.88 8.63 19.40
CA MET A 69 -11.00 8.53 17.94
C MET A 69 -10.00 9.43 17.22
N ARG A 70 -9.91 10.72 17.58
CA ARG A 70 -8.95 11.67 16.99
C ARG A 70 -7.51 11.20 17.16
N THR A 71 -7.16 10.74 18.36
CA THR A 71 -5.80 10.30 18.68
C THR A 71 -5.40 9.06 17.87
N ILE A 72 -6.25 8.04 17.87
CA ILE A 72 -5.96 6.75 17.22
C ILE A 72 -5.94 6.91 15.70
N THR A 73 -6.94 7.58 15.12
CA THR A 73 -7.00 7.80 13.66
C THR A 73 -5.83 8.65 13.17
N ARG A 74 -5.38 9.66 13.92
CA ARG A 74 -4.20 10.46 13.57
C ARG A 74 -2.91 9.64 13.60
N ARG A 75 -2.67 8.86 14.66
CA ARG A 75 -1.47 8.01 14.78
C ARG A 75 -1.41 6.99 13.65
N PHE A 76 -2.52 6.30 13.40
CA PHE A 76 -2.61 5.35 12.30
C PHE A 76 -2.56 6.01 10.92
N GLY A 77 -3.04 7.24 10.78
CA GLY A 77 -2.86 8.04 9.58
C GLY A 77 -1.38 8.27 9.25
N TYR A 78 -0.55 8.60 10.24
CA TYR A 78 0.90 8.72 10.04
C TYR A 78 1.56 7.38 9.71
N ILE A 79 1.22 6.32 10.44
CA ILE A 79 1.76 4.96 10.19
C ILE A 79 1.41 4.50 8.77
N GLY A 80 0.15 4.67 8.38
CA GLY A 80 -0.31 4.37 7.02
C GLY A 80 0.40 5.23 5.99
N GLY A 81 0.51 6.54 6.19
CA GLY A 81 1.23 7.43 5.28
C GLY A 81 2.69 7.04 5.05
N VAL A 82 3.41 6.67 6.11
CA VAL A 82 4.78 6.14 6.02
C VAL A 82 4.79 4.81 5.25
N GLY A 83 3.85 3.92 5.56
CA GLY A 83 3.68 2.64 4.86
C GLY A 83 3.47 2.82 3.36
N LEU A 84 2.58 3.74 2.96
CA LEU A 84 2.36 4.10 1.56
C LEU A 84 3.63 4.64 0.90
N GLY A 85 4.41 5.46 1.60
CA GLY A 85 5.72 5.92 1.12
C GLY A 85 6.67 4.75 0.80
N PHE A 86 6.78 3.78 1.71
CA PHE A 86 7.57 2.57 1.48
C PHE A 86 7.06 1.74 0.30
N ILE A 87 5.74 1.57 0.17
CA ILE A 87 5.13 0.85 -0.97
C ILE A 87 5.53 1.52 -2.28
N LEU A 88 5.42 2.85 -2.38
CA LEU A 88 5.68 3.59 -3.62
C LEU A 88 7.16 3.58 -3.97
N ILE A 89 8.05 3.84 -3.02
CA ILE A 89 9.50 3.84 -3.25
C ILE A 89 9.98 2.46 -3.68
N ALA A 90 9.67 1.43 -2.88
CA ALA A 90 10.07 0.07 -3.19
C ALA A 90 9.39 -0.46 -4.46
N GLY A 91 8.11 -0.16 -4.64
CA GLY A 91 7.35 -0.57 -5.82
C GLY A 91 7.92 0.02 -7.11
N THR A 92 8.37 1.28 -7.08
CA THR A 92 9.03 1.93 -8.22
C THR A 92 10.34 1.24 -8.58
N TYR A 93 11.15 0.86 -7.60
CA TYR A 93 12.37 0.09 -7.85
C TYR A 93 12.07 -1.30 -8.42
N LEU A 94 11.07 -2.00 -7.86
CA LEU A 94 10.73 -3.35 -8.28
C LEU A 94 10.19 -3.40 -9.71
N ILE A 95 9.40 -2.40 -10.12
CA ILE A 95 8.94 -2.28 -11.49
C ILE A 95 10.03 -1.77 -12.43
N SER A 96 10.98 -0.93 -12.00
CA SER A 96 12.03 -0.45 -12.89
C SER A 96 13.06 -1.54 -13.22
N THR A 97 13.23 -2.53 -12.35
CA THR A 97 14.21 -3.63 -12.49
C THR A 97 13.55 -4.98 -12.81
N TRP A 98 12.27 -4.98 -13.22
CA TRP A 98 11.50 -6.20 -13.44
C TRP A 98 12.09 -7.09 -14.55
N ARG A 99 12.56 -6.46 -15.63
CA ARG A 99 13.08 -7.12 -16.82
C ARG A 99 14.35 -7.90 -16.52
N ASP A 100 15.32 -7.23 -15.89
CA ASP A 100 16.59 -7.82 -15.48
C ASP A 100 16.37 -9.00 -14.54
N TYR A 101 15.43 -8.88 -13.60
CA TYR A 101 15.12 -9.92 -12.64
C TYR A 101 14.52 -11.17 -13.26
N TRP A 102 13.64 -11.01 -14.25
CA TRP A 102 13.01 -12.13 -14.93
C TRP A 102 13.79 -12.62 -16.17
N GLY A 103 14.91 -11.96 -16.51
CA GLY A 103 15.71 -12.29 -17.69
C GLY A 103 14.98 -12.07 -19.01
N VAL A 104 14.07 -11.09 -19.06
CA VAL A 104 13.27 -10.78 -20.26
C VAL A 104 14.10 -9.92 -21.23
N GLY A 105 14.17 -10.30 -22.51
CA GLY A 105 14.95 -9.57 -23.52
C GLY A 105 14.30 -8.26 -23.94
N ASP A 106 15.11 -7.27 -24.35
CA ASP A 106 14.70 -5.91 -24.75
C ASP A 106 13.68 -5.83 -25.90
N ASP A 107 13.59 -6.89 -26.70
CA ASP A 107 12.63 -7.08 -27.79
C ASP A 107 11.20 -7.34 -27.32
N VAL A 108 10.98 -7.85 -26.10
CA VAL A 108 9.65 -8.21 -25.59
C VAL A 108 8.96 -7.01 -24.93
N GLY A 109 7.88 -6.51 -25.53
CA GLY A 109 7.10 -5.39 -25.02
C GLY A 109 6.49 -5.65 -23.65
N PHE A 110 6.25 -4.59 -22.88
CA PHE A 110 5.67 -4.70 -21.53
C PHE A 110 4.27 -5.33 -21.53
N PHE A 111 3.47 -5.05 -22.56
CA PHE A 111 2.10 -5.55 -22.72
C PHE A 111 2.00 -6.81 -23.60
N ASP A 112 3.13 -7.31 -24.10
CA ASP A 112 3.20 -8.60 -24.79
C ASP A 112 3.07 -9.74 -23.77
N LEU A 113 3.39 -9.47 -22.50
CA LEU A 113 3.25 -10.38 -21.37
C LEU A 113 2.04 -10.01 -20.52
N ARG A 114 1.43 -11.02 -19.89
CA ARG A 114 0.41 -10.83 -18.83
C ARG A 114 0.87 -9.89 -17.72
N TYR A 115 2.18 -9.87 -17.44
CA TYR A 115 2.81 -9.01 -16.46
C TYR A 115 2.38 -7.55 -16.60
N GLY A 116 2.41 -7.00 -17.82
CA GLY A 116 2.05 -5.60 -18.05
C GLY A 116 0.58 -5.31 -17.78
N TRP A 117 -0.31 -6.19 -18.19
CA TRP A 117 -1.76 -6.05 -17.96
C TRP A 117 -2.14 -6.18 -16.49
N VAL A 118 -1.55 -7.14 -15.78
CA VAL A 118 -1.75 -7.31 -14.33
C VAL A 118 -1.24 -6.08 -13.59
N PHE A 119 -0.06 -5.57 -13.95
CA PHE A 119 0.49 -4.35 -13.35
C PHE A 119 -0.39 -3.12 -13.64
N ALA A 120 -0.81 -2.91 -14.89
CA ALA A 120 -1.69 -1.80 -15.24
C ALA A 120 -3.02 -1.84 -14.48
N THR A 121 -3.62 -3.03 -14.34
CA THR A 121 -4.82 -3.25 -13.53
C THR A 121 -4.56 -2.91 -12.06
N LYS A 122 -3.43 -3.36 -11.50
CA LYS A 122 -3.02 -3.03 -10.13
C LYS A 122 -2.89 -1.51 -9.94
N MET A 123 -2.31 -0.81 -10.90
CA MET A 123 -2.14 0.65 -10.86
C MET A 123 -3.47 1.40 -11.00
N ALA A 124 -4.39 0.91 -11.81
CA ALA A 124 -5.75 1.47 -11.90
C ALA A 124 -6.47 1.37 -10.55
N PHE A 125 -6.40 0.21 -9.90
CA PHE A 125 -6.96 0.01 -8.56
C PHE A 125 -6.27 0.91 -7.51
N LEU A 126 -4.95 1.10 -7.60
CA LEU A 126 -4.21 2.01 -6.73
C LEU A 126 -4.70 3.45 -6.88
N VAL A 127 -4.88 3.94 -8.11
CA VAL A 127 -5.40 5.31 -8.35
C VAL A 127 -6.81 5.46 -7.78
N VAL A 128 -7.71 4.50 -8.03
CA VAL A 128 -9.07 4.51 -7.46
C VAL A 128 -9.01 4.51 -5.92
N MET A 129 -8.17 3.67 -5.33
CA MET A 129 -7.96 3.62 -3.87
C MET A 129 -7.47 4.96 -3.33
N LEU A 130 -6.50 5.62 -3.97
CA LEU A 130 -5.99 6.92 -3.54
C LEU A 130 -7.07 8.02 -3.61
N VAL A 131 -7.90 8.02 -4.65
CA VAL A 131 -9.04 8.95 -4.76
C VAL A 131 -10.04 8.71 -3.63
N LEU A 132 -10.39 7.45 -3.34
CA LEU A 132 -11.33 7.11 -2.27
C LEU A 132 -10.78 7.48 -0.88
N VAL A 133 -9.49 7.20 -0.62
CA VAL A 133 -8.80 7.60 0.62
C VAL A 133 -8.76 9.11 0.74
N GLY A 134 -8.39 9.83 -0.31
CA GLY A 134 -8.38 11.29 -0.33
C GLY A 134 -9.77 11.85 -0.03
N PHE A 135 -10.80 11.35 -0.71
CA PHE A 135 -12.19 11.73 -0.45
C PHE A 135 -12.60 11.45 1.01
N HIS A 136 -12.21 10.29 1.55
CA HIS A 136 -12.49 9.92 2.93
C HIS A 136 -11.83 10.89 3.93
N ILE A 137 -10.54 11.19 3.75
CA ILE A 137 -9.76 12.06 4.65
C ILE A 137 -10.21 13.52 4.56
N PHE A 138 -10.44 14.05 3.37
CA PHE A 138 -10.73 15.48 3.19
C PHE A 138 -12.21 15.83 3.31
N SER A 139 -13.12 14.91 2.99
CA SER A 139 -14.57 15.20 3.00
C SER A 139 -15.31 14.53 4.15
N ILE A 140 -15.07 13.25 4.40
CA ILE A 140 -15.90 12.46 5.34
C ILE A 140 -15.38 12.57 6.77
N GLY A 141 -14.07 12.50 6.97
CA GLY A 141 -13.43 12.62 8.28
C GLY A 141 -13.83 13.91 9.02
N PRO A 142 -13.64 15.11 8.42
CA PRO A 142 -14.00 16.37 9.04
C PRO A 142 -15.49 16.46 9.39
N ARG A 143 -16.38 16.01 8.49
CA ARG A 143 -17.84 15.98 8.72
C ARG A 143 -18.22 15.08 9.89
N GLN A 144 -17.60 13.92 10.01
CA GLN A 144 -17.88 12.99 11.11
C GLN A 144 -17.41 13.56 12.46
N ILE A 145 -16.26 14.23 12.48
CA ILE A 145 -15.72 14.87 13.68
C ILE A 145 -16.58 16.06 14.10
N ASP A 146 -17.01 16.91 13.17
CA ASP A 146 -17.91 18.05 13.42
C ASP A 146 -19.22 17.60 14.07
N LEU A 147 -19.88 16.57 13.51
CA LEU A 147 -21.13 16.06 14.06
C LEU A 147 -20.98 15.47 15.47
N LEU A 148 -19.86 14.80 15.73
CA LEU A 148 -19.55 14.27 17.07
C LEU A 148 -19.26 15.39 18.07
N GLU A 149 -18.63 16.47 17.63
CA GLU A 149 -18.33 17.64 18.46
C GLU A 149 -19.61 18.41 18.82
N ARG A 150 -20.49 18.65 17.84
CA ARG A 150 -21.82 19.22 18.06
C ARG A 150 -22.64 18.37 19.03
N GLN A 151 -22.63 17.05 18.86
CA GLN A 151 -23.28 16.13 19.80
C GLN A 151 -22.68 16.23 21.22
N ALA A 152 -21.36 16.35 21.35
CA ALA A 152 -20.70 16.48 22.64
C ALA A 152 -20.99 17.82 23.34
N ASN A 153 -21.26 18.88 22.58
CA ASN A 153 -21.61 20.20 23.10
C ASN A 153 -23.11 20.35 23.42
N GLY A 154 -23.94 19.34 23.11
CA GLY A 154 -25.38 19.36 23.34
C GLY A 154 -26.18 20.06 22.24
N ASP A 155 -25.56 20.34 21.09
CA ASP A 155 -26.26 20.96 19.95
C ASP A 155 -27.26 19.96 19.32
N PRO A 156 -28.38 20.45 18.77
CA PRO A 156 -29.32 19.60 18.03
C PRO A 156 -28.62 19.00 16.79
N VAL A 157 -28.46 17.69 16.80
CA VAL A 157 -27.94 16.89 15.68
C VAL A 157 -29.01 15.90 15.26
N SER A 158 -29.35 15.89 13.97
CA SER A 158 -30.25 14.90 13.39
C SER A 158 -29.62 13.51 13.48
N ASP A 159 -30.28 12.58 14.18
CA ASP A 159 -29.85 11.18 14.27
C ASP A 159 -29.73 10.52 12.89
N ALA A 160 -30.60 10.92 11.95
CA ALA A 160 -30.59 10.42 10.58
C ALA A 160 -29.31 10.84 9.83
N ASP A 161 -28.86 12.08 10.00
CA ASP A 161 -27.64 12.60 9.36
C ASP A 161 -26.39 11.98 9.97
N LEU A 162 -26.36 11.85 11.30
CA LEU A 162 -25.28 11.16 12.01
C LEU A 162 -25.15 9.70 11.57
N ALA A 163 -26.27 8.98 11.44
CA ALA A 163 -26.29 7.61 10.93
C ALA A 163 -25.84 7.52 9.46
N ARG A 164 -26.24 8.48 8.62
CA ARG A 164 -25.83 8.54 7.20
C ARG A 164 -24.33 8.74 7.06
N VAL A 165 -23.74 9.70 7.75
CA VAL A 165 -22.29 9.99 7.69
C VAL A 165 -21.48 8.82 8.24
N ARG A 166 -21.92 8.19 9.33
CA ARG A 166 -21.28 6.97 9.86
C ARG A 166 -21.31 5.81 8.87
N ARG A 167 -22.46 5.55 8.24
CA ARG A 167 -22.59 4.51 7.21
C ARG A 167 -21.67 4.78 6.03
N LEU A 168 -21.68 6.00 5.50
CA LEU A 168 -20.81 6.38 4.38
C LEU A 168 -19.33 6.22 4.72
N SER A 169 -18.92 6.67 5.92
CA SER A 169 -17.57 6.50 6.44
C SER A 169 -17.17 5.02 6.48
N MET A 170 -18.00 4.15 7.08
CA MET A 170 -17.77 2.71 7.12
C MET A 170 -17.71 2.08 5.73
N THR A 171 -18.65 2.40 4.84
CA THR A 171 -18.68 1.85 3.47
C THR A 171 -17.42 2.22 2.71
N LEU A 172 -16.96 3.47 2.79
CA LEU A 172 -15.71 3.89 2.15
C LEU A 172 -14.49 3.22 2.76
N SER A 173 -14.43 3.06 4.08
CA SER A 173 -13.32 2.35 4.73
C SER A 173 -13.26 0.88 4.30
N ILE A 174 -14.40 0.18 4.25
CA ILE A 174 -14.46 -1.22 3.81
C ILE A 174 -14.16 -1.35 2.32
N LEU A 175 -14.72 -0.48 1.47
CA LEU A 175 -14.44 -0.49 0.04
C LEU A 175 -12.96 -0.28 -0.24
N THR A 176 -12.34 0.70 0.43
CA THR A 176 -10.90 0.96 0.32
C THR A 176 -10.08 -0.25 0.76
N LEU A 177 -10.47 -0.91 1.86
CA LEU A 177 -9.80 -2.12 2.32
C LEU A 177 -9.91 -3.25 1.28
N VAL A 178 -11.09 -3.50 0.74
CA VAL A 178 -11.31 -4.53 -0.30
C VAL A 178 -10.48 -4.25 -1.54
N ILE A 179 -10.43 -3.00 -2.01
CA ILE A 179 -9.60 -2.60 -3.15
C ILE A 179 -8.11 -2.81 -2.81
N THR A 180 -7.69 -2.47 -1.60
CA THR A 180 -6.30 -2.68 -1.15
C THR A 180 -5.94 -4.17 -1.15
N LEU A 181 -6.85 -5.04 -0.69
CA LEU A 181 -6.65 -6.50 -0.76
C LEU A 181 -6.60 -7.01 -2.20
N ALA A 182 -7.40 -6.45 -3.11
CA ALA A 182 -7.32 -6.77 -4.54
C ALA A 182 -5.97 -6.35 -5.14
N ILE A 183 -5.45 -5.17 -4.79
CA ILE A 183 -4.10 -4.70 -5.18
C ILE A 183 -3.03 -5.68 -4.67
N MET A 184 -3.16 -6.18 -3.44
CA MET A 184 -2.24 -7.19 -2.89
C MET A 184 -2.30 -8.49 -3.68
N ALA A 185 -3.50 -8.99 -3.97
CA ALA A 185 -3.68 -10.20 -4.78
C ALA A 185 -3.03 -10.05 -6.16
N LEU A 186 -3.26 -8.92 -6.84
CA LEU A 186 -2.59 -8.61 -8.11
C LEU A 186 -1.06 -8.53 -7.94
N GLY A 187 -0.57 -7.97 -6.83
CA GLY A 187 0.85 -7.98 -6.49
C GLY A 187 1.44 -9.39 -6.37
N VAL A 188 0.72 -10.31 -5.73
CA VAL A 188 1.13 -11.73 -5.64
C VAL A 188 1.11 -12.37 -7.01
N THR A 189 0.11 -12.11 -7.86
CA THR A 189 0.09 -12.67 -9.22
C THR A 189 1.30 -12.23 -10.06
N LEU A 190 1.81 -11.01 -9.88
CA LEU A 190 3.04 -10.56 -10.54
C LEU A 190 4.28 -11.35 -10.10
N SER A 191 4.32 -11.83 -8.85
CA SER A 191 5.44 -12.64 -8.35
C SER A 191 5.45 -14.09 -8.84
N VAL A 192 4.34 -14.58 -9.42
CA VAL A 192 4.25 -15.92 -9.97
C VAL A 192 4.67 -15.90 -11.43
N GLY A 193 5.96 -16.08 -11.69
CA GLY A 193 6.55 -15.98 -13.04
C GLY A 193 5.90 -16.90 -14.08
N GLU A 194 5.56 -18.13 -13.69
CA GLU A 194 4.88 -19.10 -14.58
C GLU A 194 3.55 -18.59 -15.14
N TYR A 195 2.86 -17.71 -14.40
CA TYR A 195 1.61 -17.10 -14.82
C TYR A 195 1.82 -15.72 -15.46
N SER A 196 2.66 -14.88 -14.84
CA SER A 196 2.81 -13.48 -15.23
C SER A 196 3.66 -13.29 -16.48
N LEU A 197 4.59 -14.21 -16.80
CA LEU A 197 5.45 -14.13 -17.98
C LEU A 197 4.88 -14.88 -19.19
N GLN A 198 3.61 -15.27 -19.17
CA GLN A 198 2.95 -15.83 -20.35
C GLN A 198 2.64 -14.72 -21.36
N GLU A 199 2.87 -15.01 -22.64
CA GLU A 199 2.48 -14.15 -23.75
C GLU A 199 0.95 -14.00 -23.84
N MET A 200 0.50 -12.85 -24.33
CA MET A 200 -0.92 -12.49 -24.49
C MET A 200 -1.50 -12.88 -25.85
#